data_AF-T1A8Z8-F1
#
_entry.id   AF-T1A8Z8-F1
#
_cell.length_a   1.000
_cell.length_b   1.000
_cell.length_c   1.000
_cell.angle_alpha   90.00
_cell.angle_beta   90.00
_cell.angle_gamma   90.00
#
_symmetry.space_group_name_H-M   'P 1'
#
loop_
_entity.id
_entity.type
_entity.pdbx_description
1 polymer ?
#
loop_
_entity_poly.entity_id
_entity_poly.type
_entity_poly.pdbx_seq_one_letter_code
_entity_poly.pdbx_strand_id
1 'polypeptide(L)'
;LAHIPLTAQRLTGIVSRGGSIMAKWCLSHHKENFLYTHFEDICAIMKAYDVSFSLGDGLRPGSIHDANDAAQFAELKTLGELTQIAWKHDVQTMIEGPGHVPMHRIRENMELQLSLCQEAPFYTLGPLTTDIAPGYDHITSAIGAAMIGWQGTAMLCYVT
;
A
#
# COMPACT_ATOMS: atom_id res chain seq x y z
N LEU A 1 -11.12 7.97 -6.51
CA LEU A 1 -10.99 9.25 -7.27
C LEU A 1 -10.59 10.39 -6.33
N ALA A 2 -11.26 10.51 -5.17
CA ALA A 2 -11.02 11.59 -4.21
C ALA A 2 -9.60 11.67 -3.63
N HIS A 3 -8.83 10.58 -3.65
CA HIS A 3 -7.47 10.56 -3.09
C HIS A 3 -6.41 11.10 -4.05
N ILE A 4 -6.67 11.16 -5.36
CA ILE A 4 -5.66 11.58 -6.36
C ILE A 4 -5.19 13.03 -6.13
N PRO A 5 -6.05 14.01 -5.81
CA PRO A 5 -5.59 15.37 -5.50
C PRO A 5 -4.64 15.46 -4.30
N LEU A 6 -4.69 14.50 -3.35
CA LEU A 6 -3.80 14.48 -2.20
C LEU A 6 -2.34 14.27 -2.60
N THR A 7 -2.08 13.67 -3.75
CA THR A 7 -0.71 13.44 -4.25
C THR A 7 -0.13 14.63 -5.01
N ALA A 8 -0.90 15.71 -5.22
CA ALA A 8 -0.48 16.83 -6.06
C ALA A 8 0.73 17.60 -5.51
N GLN A 9 0.98 17.53 -4.20
CA GLN A 9 2.08 18.21 -3.51
C GLN A 9 3.26 17.28 -3.19
N ARG A 10 3.21 16.03 -3.63
CA ARG A 10 4.32 15.07 -3.43
C ARG A 10 5.52 15.45 -4.28
N LEU A 11 6.71 15.20 -3.74
CA LEU A 11 7.97 15.34 -4.46
C LEU A 11 8.08 14.33 -5.61
N THR A 12 7.63 13.09 -5.38
CA THR A 12 7.73 11.98 -6.34
C THR A 12 6.39 11.50 -6.90
N GLY A 13 5.28 12.16 -6.53
CA GLY A 13 3.95 11.85 -7.05
C GLY A 13 3.48 10.43 -6.73
N ILE A 14 2.91 9.76 -7.74
CA ILE A 14 2.45 8.37 -7.67
C ILE A 14 3.50 7.47 -8.32
N VAL A 15 4.27 6.74 -7.51
CA VAL A 15 5.34 5.84 -7.98
C VAL A 15 4.89 4.40 -8.21
N SER A 16 3.69 4.04 -7.73
CA SER A 16 3.09 2.74 -8.04
C SER A 16 2.70 2.69 -9.51
N ARG A 17 3.23 1.71 -10.26
CA ARG A 17 2.84 1.49 -11.66
C ARG A 17 1.33 1.25 -11.76
N GLY A 18 0.79 0.31 -10.99
CA GLY A 18 -0.65 0.01 -10.96
C GLY A 18 -1.48 1.21 -10.49
N GLY A 19 -1.05 1.87 -9.41
CA GLY A 19 -1.70 3.08 -8.90
C GLY A 19 -1.77 4.21 -9.94
N SER A 20 -0.69 4.46 -10.68
CA SER A 20 -0.64 5.50 -11.72
C SER A 20 -1.56 5.21 -12.91
N ILE A 21 -1.71 3.93 -13.30
CA ILE A 21 -2.64 3.50 -14.35
C ILE A 21 -4.08 3.79 -13.90
N MET A 22 -4.41 3.41 -12.67
CA MET A 22 -5.74 3.63 -12.12
C MET A 22 -6.04 5.11 -11.91
N ALA A 23 -5.07 5.91 -11.47
CA ALA A 23 -5.21 7.36 -11.36
C ALA A 23 -5.51 8.01 -12.72
N LYS A 24 -4.75 7.64 -13.76
CA LYS A 24 -5.00 8.10 -15.13
C LYS A 24 -6.40 7.73 -15.61
N TRP A 25 -6.83 6.49 -15.36
CA TRP A 25 -8.17 6.04 -15.75
C TRP A 25 -9.26 6.85 -15.04
N CYS A 26 -9.15 7.04 -13.72
CA CYS A 26 -10.12 7.79 -12.92
C CYS A 26 -10.23 9.24 -13.39
N LEU A 27 -9.10 9.91 -13.65
CA LEU A 27 -9.07 11.30 -14.11
C LEU A 27 -9.64 11.45 -15.53
N SER A 28 -9.33 10.51 -16.43
CA SER A 28 -9.79 10.57 -17.83
C SER A 28 -11.30 10.40 -17.96
N HIS A 29 -11.90 9.58 -17.10
CA HIS A 29 -13.34 9.32 -17.12
C HIS A 29 -14.13 10.14 -16.09
N HIS A 30 -13.43 10.83 -15.19
CA HIS A 30 -14.00 11.49 -14.01
C HIS A 30 -14.95 10.57 -13.23
N LYS A 31 -14.53 9.32 -13.03
CA LYS A 31 -15.29 8.27 -12.35
C LYS A 31 -14.46 7.64 -11.23
N GLU A 32 -15.16 7.04 -10.26
CA GLU A 32 -14.52 6.25 -9.23
C GLU A 32 -13.87 4.99 -9.83
N ASN A 33 -12.78 4.55 -9.21
CA ASN A 33 -12.01 3.37 -9.55
C ASN A 33 -12.94 2.16 -9.73
N PHE A 34 -12.97 1.61 -10.94
CA PHE A 34 -13.86 0.48 -11.25
C PHE A 34 -13.51 -0.78 -10.44
N LEU A 35 -12.26 -0.97 -10.00
CA LEU A 35 -11.88 -2.06 -9.11
C LEU A 35 -12.52 -1.90 -7.72
N TYR A 36 -12.68 -0.66 -7.27
CA TYR A 36 -13.37 -0.35 -6.02
C TYR A 36 -14.88 -0.56 -6.17
N THR A 37 -15.49 -0.06 -7.25
CA THR A 37 -16.95 -0.15 -7.44
C THR A 37 -17.43 -1.57 -7.75
N HIS A 38 -16.56 -2.43 -8.30
CA HIS A 38 -16.85 -3.84 -8.58
C HIS A 38 -16.17 -4.80 -7.59
N PHE A 39 -15.78 -4.34 -6.41
CA PHE A 39 -14.97 -5.14 -5.50
C PHE A 39 -15.67 -6.44 -5.04
N GLU A 40 -16.99 -6.42 -4.79
CA GLU A 40 -17.75 -7.63 -4.44
C GLU A 40 -17.84 -8.64 -5.61
N ASP A 41 -17.94 -8.15 -6.86
CA ASP A 41 -17.89 -9.01 -8.06
C ASP A 41 -16.53 -9.71 -8.16
N ILE A 42 -15.45 -8.99 -7.87
CA ILE A 42 -14.09 -9.54 -7.83
C ILE A 42 -13.98 -10.59 -6.69
N CYS A 43 -14.56 -10.32 -5.52
CA CYS A 43 -14.60 -11.28 -4.41
C CYS A 43 -15.27 -12.59 -4.82
N ALA A 44 -16.40 -12.53 -5.56
CA ALA A 44 -17.10 -13.72 -6.04
C ALA A 44 -16.22 -14.57 -6.98
N ILE A 45 -15.46 -13.92 -7.86
CA ILE A 45 -14.51 -14.60 -8.75
C ILE A 45 -13.38 -15.24 -7.94
N MET A 46 -12.74 -14.48 -7.06
CA MET A 46 -11.60 -14.96 -6.27
C MET A 46 -11.98 -16.10 -5.34
N LYS A 47 -13.18 -16.04 -4.73
CA LYS A 47 -13.72 -17.09 -3.88
C LYS A 47 -13.89 -18.42 -4.61
N ALA A 48 -14.29 -18.39 -5.88
CA ALA A 48 -14.49 -19.61 -6.66
C ALA A 48 -13.21 -20.41 -6.89
N TYR A 49 -12.04 -19.79 -6.72
CA TYR A 49 -10.73 -20.38 -7.01
C TYR A 49 -9.73 -20.28 -5.85
N ASP A 50 -10.17 -19.86 -4.65
CA ASP A 50 -9.32 -19.64 -3.47
C ASP A 50 -8.09 -18.76 -3.76
N VAL A 51 -8.31 -17.65 -4.48
CA VAL A 51 -7.27 -16.65 -4.73
C VAL A 51 -7.29 -15.62 -3.61
N SER A 52 -6.15 -15.40 -2.96
CA SER A 52 -6.00 -14.37 -1.92
C SER A 52 -5.87 -12.97 -2.51
N PHE A 53 -6.46 -11.97 -1.85
CA PHE A 53 -6.17 -10.57 -2.12
C PHE A 53 -4.80 -10.17 -1.58
N SER A 54 -4.03 -9.50 -2.44
CA SER A 54 -2.98 -8.56 -2.06
C SER A 54 -3.51 -7.16 -2.36
N LEU A 55 -4.02 -6.45 -1.37
CA LEU A 55 -4.60 -5.13 -1.57
C LEU A 55 -3.48 -4.10 -1.75
N GLY A 56 -3.32 -3.65 -2.99
CA GLY A 56 -2.16 -2.88 -3.42
C GLY A 56 -2.07 -1.46 -2.85
N ASP A 57 -0.84 -1.01 -2.64
CA ASP A 57 -0.48 0.31 -2.13
C ASP A 57 -0.25 1.32 -3.28
N GLY A 58 -1.32 1.58 -4.04
CA GLY A 58 -1.33 2.46 -5.20
C GLY A 58 -0.77 3.86 -4.95
N LEU A 59 -0.87 4.36 -3.72
CA LEU A 59 -0.43 5.67 -3.25
C LEU A 59 0.73 5.56 -2.25
N ARG A 60 1.54 4.50 -2.26
CA ARG A 60 2.76 4.44 -1.44
C ARG A 60 3.73 5.60 -1.70
N PRO A 61 4.57 5.98 -0.72
CA PRO A 61 5.59 7.00 -0.89
C PRO A 61 6.77 6.51 -1.75
N GLY A 62 7.20 7.34 -2.70
CA GLY A 62 8.37 7.10 -3.55
C GLY A 62 9.61 7.89 -3.16
N SER A 63 9.53 8.65 -2.08
CA SER A 63 10.64 9.33 -1.43
C SER A 63 10.33 9.49 0.06
N ILE A 64 11.36 9.68 0.85
CA ILE A 64 11.25 9.97 2.29
C ILE A 64 10.45 11.24 2.56
N HIS A 65 10.50 12.20 1.64
CA HIS A 65 9.71 13.43 1.71
C HIS A 65 8.21 13.14 1.75
N ASP A 66 7.76 12.14 0.99
CA ASP A 66 6.34 11.82 0.80
C ASP A 66 5.82 10.79 1.81
N ALA A 67 6.69 10.29 2.70
CA ALA A 67 6.37 9.23 3.66
C ALA A 67 5.33 9.69 4.70
N ASN A 68 4.33 8.85 4.97
CA ASN A 68 3.27 9.05 5.97
C ASN A 68 2.38 10.28 5.67
N ASP A 69 2.22 10.60 4.39
CA ASP A 69 1.36 11.71 3.98
C ASP A 69 -0.14 11.32 3.97
N ALA A 70 -0.99 12.32 3.71
CA ALA A 70 -2.44 12.15 3.70
C ALA A 70 -2.91 11.16 2.61
N ALA A 71 -2.25 11.12 1.45
CA ALA A 71 -2.64 10.23 0.35
C ALA A 71 -2.39 8.75 0.72
N GLN A 72 -1.23 8.46 1.31
CA GLN A 72 -0.87 7.12 1.76
C GLN A 72 -1.87 6.59 2.80
N PHE A 73 -2.15 7.36 3.85
CA PHE A 73 -3.03 6.90 4.92
C PHE A 73 -4.51 6.91 4.53
N ALA A 74 -4.93 7.78 3.60
CA ALA A 74 -6.26 7.71 3.02
C ALA A 74 -6.47 6.38 2.28
N GLU A 75 -5.49 5.93 1.49
CA GLU A 75 -5.56 4.61 0.85
C GLU A 75 -5.55 3.48 1.87
N LEU A 76 -4.63 3.49 2.85
CA LEU A 76 -4.55 2.45 3.89
C LEU A 76 -5.88 2.25 4.61
N LYS A 77 -6.56 3.35 4.96
CA LYS A 77 -7.90 3.29 5.56
C LYS A 77 -8.91 2.59 4.64
N THR A 78 -8.92 2.93 3.35
CA THR A 78 -9.77 2.25 2.36
C THR A 78 -9.42 0.78 2.22
N LEU A 79 -8.14 0.40 2.30
CA LEU A 79 -7.75 -1.02 2.27
C LEU A 79 -8.32 -1.79 3.48
N GLY A 80 -8.38 -1.16 4.66
CA GLY A 80 -9.07 -1.69 5.82
C GLY A 80 -10.56 -1.92 5.60
N GLU A 81 -11.25 -0.96 4.99
CA GLU A 81 -12.67 -1.10 4.60
C GLU A 81 -12.87 -2.25 3.60
N LEU A 82 -12.03 -2.35 2.57
CA LEU A 82 -12.06 -3.41 1.57
C LEU A 82 -11.74 -4.79 2.17
N THR A 83 -10.86 -4.85 3.17
CA THR A 83 -10.54 -6.09 3.91
C THR A 83 -11.79 -6.67 4.57
N GLN A 84 -12.60 -5.83 5.22
CA GLN A 84 -13.85 -6.28 5.82
C GLN A 84 -14.85 -6.78 4.77
N ILE A 85 -14.88 -6.15 3.59
CA ILE A 85 -15.72 -6.63 2.48
C ILE A 85 -15.21 -8.00 2.00
N ALA A 86 -13.91 -8.15 1.73
CA ALA A 86 -13.34 -9.42 1.30
C ALA A 86 -13.61 -10.56 2.31
N TRP A 87 -13.51 -10.27 3.61
CA TRP A 87 -13.79 -11.24 4.66
C TRP A 87 -15.26 -11.62 4.77
N LYS A 88 -16.21 -10.73 4.47
CA LYS A 88 -17.63 -11.09 4.37
C LYS A 88 -17.91 -12.12 3.26
N HIS A 89 -17.04 -12.17 2.25
CA HIS A 89 -17.10 -13.13 1.15
C HIS A 89 -16.18 -14.35 1.38
N ASP A 90 -15.60 -14.50 2.58
CA ASP A 90 -14.63 -15.54 2.93
C ASP A 90 -13.43 -15.61 1.96
N VAL A 91 -12.90 -14.45 1.55
CA VAL A 91 -11.71 -14.32 0.70
C VAL A 91 -10.50 -13.89 1.55
N GLN A 92 -9.44 -14.69 1.49
CA GLN A 92 -8.17 -14.43 2.19
C GLN A 92 -7.58 -13.09 1.73
N THR A 93 -7.02 -12.30 2.65
CA THR A 93 -6.58 -10.93 2.34
C THR A 93 -5.30 -10.57 3.10
N MET A 94 -4.33 -10.00 2.38
CA MET A 94 -3.17 -9.29 2.91
C MET A 94 -3.12 -7.86 2.34
N ILE A 95 -2.42 -6.96 3.03
CA ILE A 95 -2.33 -5.53 2.70
C ILE A 95 -0.93 -5.22 2.22
N GLU A 96 -0.79 -4.52 1.10
CA GLU A 96 0.52 -3.99 0.68
C GLU A 96 0.85 -2.70 1.43
N GLY A 97 2.14 -2.52 1.71
CA GLY A 97 2.67 -1.45 2.56
C GLY A 97 3.87 -0.74 1.94
N PRO A 98 4.27 0.38 2.54
CA PRO A 98 5.04 1.45 1.90
C PRO A 98 6.39 1.05 1.33
N GLY A 99 6.87 1.95 0.46
CA GLY A 99 8.20 1.95 -0.17
C GLY A 99 9.24 2.77 0.60
N HIS A 100 9.27 4.10 0.46
CA HIS A 100 10.31 4.94 1.05
C HIS A 100 9.85 5.54 2.38
N VAL A 101 10.47 5.15 3.51
CA VAL A 101 10.08 5.60 4.86
C VAL A 101 11.32 5.75 5.75
N PRO A 102 11.57 6.94 6.32
CA PRO A 102 12.69 7.13 7.24
C PRO A 102 12.41 6.38 8.56
N MET A 103 13.46 5.87 9.21
CA MET A 103 13.33 4.95 10.37
C MET A 103 12.37 5.42 11.48
N HIS A 104 12.36 6.71 11.81
CA HIS A 104 11.50 7.27 12.87
C HIS A 104 10.00 7.23 12.54
N ARG A 105 9.62 6.97 11.28
CA ARG A 105 8.23 6.89 10.79
C ARG A 105 7.75 5.46 10.55
N ILE A 106 8.63 4.45 10.64
CA ILE A 106 8.27 3.05 10.38
C ILE A 106 7.21 2.55 11.38
N ARG A 107 7.36 2.88 12.66
CA ARG A 107 6.45 2.45 13.72
C ARG A 107 5.00 2.90 13.49
N GLU A 108 4.80 4.14 13.07
CA GLU A 108 3.48 4.68 12.79
C GLU A 108 2.78 3.90 11.66
N ASN A 109 3.52 3.45 10.64
CA ASN A 109 2.95 2.63 9.57
C ASN A 109 2.41 1.30 10.10
N MET A 110 3.16 0.61 10.96
CA MET A 110 2.73 -0.66 11.53
C MET A 110 1.53 -0.48 12.48
N GLU A 111 1.57 0.53 13.36
CA GLU A 111 0.47 0.81 14.29
C GLU A 111 -0.84 1.17 13.56
N LEU A 112 -0.75 1.99 12.51
CA LEU A 112 -1.91 2.33 11.68
C LEU A 112 -2.41 1.13 10.89
N GLN A 113 -1.52 0.29 10.34
CA GLN A 113 -1.96 -0.89 9.62
C GLN A 113 -2.71 -1.89 10.53
N LEU A 114 -2.17 -2.19 11.71
CA LEU A 114 -2.82 -3.10 12.67
C LEU A 114 -4.22 -2.59 13.05
N SER A 115 -4.33 -1.28 13.36
CA SER A 115 -5.60 -0.67 13.78
C SER A 115 -6.62 -0.53 12.64
N LEU A 116 -6.19 -0.07 11.46
CA LEU A 116 -7.09 0.21 10.33
C LEU A 116 -7.45 -1.05 9.53
N CYS A 117 -6.57 -2.05 9.49
CA CYS A 117 -6.75 -3.27 8.68
C CYS A 117 -6.99 -4.54 9.50
N GLN A 118 -7.38 -4.38 10.78
CA GLN A 118 -7.79 -5.48 11.66
C GLN A 118 -6.74 -6.61 11.74
N GLU A 119 -5.47 -6.23 11.85
CA GLU A 119 -4.34 -7.16 11.94
C GLU A 119 -4.19 -8.11 10.74
N ALA A 120 -4.79 -7.79 9.58
CA ALA A 120 -4.55 -8.54 8.34
C ALA A 120 -3.04 -8.59 8.04
N PRO A 121 -2.50 -9.67 7.44
CA PRO A 121 -1.08 -9.78 7.13
C PRO A 121 -0.59 -8.58 6.32
N PHE A 122 0.52 -7.97 6.75
CA PHE A 122 1.12 -6.83 6.05
C PHE A 122 2.28 -7.28 5.15
N TYR A 123 2.37 -6.72 3.95
CA TYR A 123 3.34 -7.04 2.91
C TYR A 123 4.02 -5.77 2.40
N THR A 124 5.28 -5.52 2.77
CA THR A 124 5.95 -4.23 2.48
C THR A 124 7.03 -4.32 1.41
N LEU A 125 7.28 -3.23 0.68
CA LEU A 125 8.41 -3.07 -0.24
C LEU A 125 9.57 -2.35 0.45
N GLY A 126 10.44 -3.10 1.14
CA GLY A 126 11.43 -2.54 2.05
C GLY A 126 10.85 -2.32 3.45
N PRO A 127 10.77 -1.09 4.00
CA PRO A 127 10.94 0.19 3.30
C PRO A 127 12.38 0.71 3.18
N LEU A 128 12.66 1.51 2.15
CA LEU A 128 13.93 2.24 1.98
C LEU A 128 14.05 3.34 3.03
N THR A 129 15.12 3.28 3.81
CA THR A 129 15.37 4.22 4.92
C THR A 129 16.14 5.48 4.52
N THR A 130 16.66 5.53 3.28
CA THR A 130 17.31 6.69 2.68
C THR A 130 17.18 6.65 1.14
N ASP A 131 17.14 7.83 0.51
CA ASP A 131 16.99 7.98 -0.95
C ASP A 131 18.32 8.30 -1.66
N ILE A 132 19.45 8.28 -0.94
CA ILE A 132 20.72 8.85 -1.41
C ILE A 132 21.73 7.81 -1.93
N ALA A 133 21.37 6.52 -1.98
CA ALA A 133 22.30 5.44 -2.31
C ALA A 133 21.79 4.53 -3.46
N PRO A 134 21.44 5.09 -4.64
CA PRO A 134 21.00 4.29 -5.78
C PRO A 134 22.08 3.28 -6.18
N GLY A 135 21.65 2.05 -6.49
CA GLY A 135 22.54 0.90 -6.71
C GLY A 135 22.87 0.10 -5.45
N TYR A 136 22.48 0.60 -4.27
CA TYR A 136 22.64 -0.06 -2.97
C TYR A 136 21.30 -0.15 -2.21
N ASP A 137 20.17 -0.07 -2.91
CA ASP A 137 18.86 0.00 -2.28
C ASP A 137 18.43 -1.32 -1.61
N HIS A 138 19.03 -2.46 -1.99
CA HIS A 138 18.93 -3.69 -1.18
C HIS A 138 19.43 -3.47 0.26
N ILE A 139 20.42 -2.60 0.49
CA ILE A 139 20.92 -2.27 1.84
C ILE A 139 20.01 -1.24 2.51
N THR A 140 19.67 -0.16 1.81
CA THR A 140 18.84 0.93 2.37
C THR A 140 17.46 0.41 2.80
N SER A 141 16.90 -0.53 2.03
CA SER A 141 15.63 -1.20 2.31
C SER A 141 15.74 -2.31 3.34
N ALA A 142 16.84 -3.09 3.39
CA ALA A 142 17.01 -4.15 4.38
C ALA A 142 16.93 -3.64 5.82
N ILE A 143 17.43 -2.43 6.07
CA ILE A 143 17.32 -1.76 7.39
C ILE A 143 15.84 -1.58 7.75
N GLY A 144 15.04 -0.98 6.87
CA GLY A 144 13.63 -0.74 7.14
C GLY A 144 12.81 -2.02 7.17
N ALA A 145 13.11 -2.97 6.27
CA ALA A 145 12.46 -4.28 6.21
C ALA A 145 12.67 -5.09 7.49
N ALA A 146 13.89 -5.11 8.04
CA ALA A 146 14.16 -5.76 9.31
C ALA A 146 13.42 -5.08 10.47
N MET A 147 13.36 -3.74 10.49
CA MET A 147 12.65 -2.99 11.52
C MET A 147 11.14 -3.24 11.47
N ILE A 148 10.51 -3.13 10.29
CA ILE A 148 9.06 -3.29 10.16
C ILE A 148 8.62 -4.75 10.27
N GLY A 149 9.47 -5.69 9.82
CA GLY A 149 9.33 -7.13 10.07
C GLY A 149 9.33 -7.44 11.57
N TRP A 150 10.28 -6.87 12.33
CA TRP A 150 10.31 -7.00 13.78
C TRP A 150 9.05 -6.44 14.47
N GLN A 151 8.45 -5.41 13.89
CA GLN A 151 7.21 -4.80 14.41
C GLN A 151 5.92 -5.56 14.02
N GLY A 152 6.00 -6.54 13.12
CA GLY A 152 4.87 -7.43 12.80
C GLY A 152 4.52 -7.56 11.33
N THR A 153 5.29 -7.00 10.41
CA THR A 153 5.07 -7.25 8.97
C THR A 153 5.28 -8.73 8.63
N ALA A 154 4.32 -9.33 7.92
CA ALA A 154 4.27 -10.77 7.67
C ALA A 154 5.09 -11.22 6.46
N MET A 155 5.22 -10.37 5.44
CA MET A 155 5.98 -10.66 4.23
C MET A 155 6.76 -9.42 3.75
N LEU A 156 7.96 -9.63 3.23
CA LEU A 156 8.86 -8.56 2.79
C LEU A 156 9.17 -8.72 1.31
N CYS A 157 8.70 -7.80 0.47
CA CYS A 157 9.08 -7.73 -0.93
C CYS A 157 10.52 -7.23 -1.01
N TYR A 158 11.37 -8.00 -1.66
CA TYR A 158 12.77 -7.64 -1.81
C TYR A 158 12.97 -6.37 -2.67
N VAL A 159 14.10 -5.73 -2.47
CA VAL A 159 14.63 -4.67 -3.34
C VAL A 159 16.01 -5.14 -3.79
N THR A 160 16.29 -5.07 -5.08
CA THR A 160 17.58 -5.46 -5.68
C THR A 160 18.60 -4.35 -5.59
#